data_AF-A0A484X0B0-F1
#
_entry.id   AF-A0A484X0B0-F1
#
_cell.length_a   1.000
_cell.length_b   1.000
_cell.length_c   1.000
_cell.angle_alpha   90.00
_cell.angle_beta   90.00
_cell.angle_gamma   90.00
#
_symmetry.space_group_name_H-M   'P 1'
#
loop_
_entity.id
_entity.type
_entity.pdbx_description
1 polymer ?
#
loop_
_entity_poly.entity_id
_entity_poly.type
_entity_poly.pdbx_seq_one_letter_code
_entity_poly.pdbx_strand_id
1 'polypeptide(L)'
;MMGVRKTGTTRPKAAFSPAEKRHGGVADGWSLYGGALADKHYQSAAMGVGRDLAQFGALAFDVTHSHVNLDHDSAYGKGKLDGNSFRVSYAKDFDELNSRVTFAGYRFSEKNFMTMSEYLDANQSDMARTGNDKEMYTITYNQNFAAAGVSIYLNYSHRTYWDRPEQTNYNLMFSHYFNMGSIRNMSISVTGYRYEYDDNADKGMYLSMSIPWSDSSTVTYNGSYGSGSDSSQVGYFKRVDDATHYQVNVGTSEQHGSVDGYLSHDGSLAKVDLSANYHEGEYRSAGIALQGGQR
;
A
#
# COMPACT_ATOMS: atom_id res chain seq x y z
N MET A 1 -46.11 -14.13 -19.73
CA MET A 1 -45.29 -15.15 -19.02
C MET A 1 -43.83 -14.82 -19.32
N MET A 2 -43.11 -14.26 -18.35
CA MET A 2 -41.66 -14.05 -18.44
C MET A 2 -41.10 -14.47 -17.09
N GLY A 3 -40.47 -15.64 -17.05
CA GLY A 3 -39.96 -16.25 -15.84
C GLY A 3 -38.67 -15.57 -15.39
N VAL A 4 -38.71 -14.97 -14.21
CA VAL A 4 -37.51 -14.50 -13.50
C VAL A 4 -36.72 -15.73 -13.08
N ARG A 5 -35.55 -15.96 -13.70
CA ARG A 5 -34.55 -16.91 -13.19
C ARG A 5 -34.01 -16.36 -11.87
N LYS A 6 -34.38 -17.01 -10.77
CA LYS A 6 -33.68 -16.85 -9.48
C LYS A 6 -32.29 -17.47 -9.62
N THR A 7 -31.27 -16.64 -9.78
CA THR A 7 -29.89 -17.02 -9.48
C THR A 7 -29.77 -17.12 -7.96
N GLY A 8 -29.73 -18.36 -7.45
CA GLY A 8 -29.46 -18.61 -6.04
C GLY A 8 -27.98 -18.35 -5.75
N THR A 9 -27.67 -17.14 -5.31
CA THR A 9 -26.31 -16.82 -4.82
C THR A 9 -26.18 -17.40 -3.40
N THR A 10 -25.65 -18.62 -3.30
CA THR A 10 -25.23 -19.18 -2.02
C THR A 10 -24.13 -18.28 -1.48
N ARG A 11 -24.32 -17.70 -0.28
CA ARG A 11 -23.26 -16.92 0.36
C ARG A 11 -22.18 -17.89 0.88
N PRO A 12 -20.89 -17.65 0.61
CA PRO A 12 -19.84 -18.50 1.13
C PRO A 12 -19.86 -18.51 2.66
N LYS A 13 -19.69 -19.68 3.24
CA LYS A 13 -19.58 -19.84 4.70
C LYS A 13 -18.11 -19.82 5.08
N ALA A 14 -17.73 -18.89 5.95
CA ALA A 14 -16.40 -18.79 6.51
C ALA A 14 -16.44 -19.16 7.99
N ALA A 15 -15.51 -20.03 8.42
CA ALA A 15 -15.26 -20.31 9.82
C ALA A 15 -13.77 -20.05 10.08
N PHE A 16 -13.46 -19.09 10.94
CA PHE A 16 -12.10 -18.78 11.37
C PHE A 16 -12.00 -19.07 12.87
N SER A 17 -10.93 -19.75 13.29
CA SER A 17 -10.72 -20.11 14.69
C SER A 17 -9.26 -19.87 15.06
N PRO A 18 -8.95 -18.71 15.66
CA PRO A 18 -7.66 -18.50 16.30
C PRO A 18 -7.66 -19.25 17.64
N ALA A 19 -6.61 -20.03 17.91
CA ALA A 19 -6.42 -20.76 19.16
C ALA A 19 -5.04 -20.44 19.74
N GLU A 20 -4.99 -19.48 20.65
CA GLU A 20 -3.76 -19.17 21.38
C GLU A 20 -3.65 -20.11 22.59
N LYS A 21 -2.59 -20.94 22.62
CA LYS A 21 -2.29 -21.79 23.78
C LYS A 21 -1.07 -21.25 24.50
N ARG A 22 -1.29 -20.58 25.62
CA ARG A 22 -0.24 -20.24 26.59
C ARG A 22 -0.19 -21.35 27.64
N HIS A 23 0.78 -22.25 27.56
CA HIS A 23 1.00 -23.23 28.63
C HIS A 23 1.86 -22.60 29.74
N GLY A 24 1.43 -22.79 30.99
CA GLY A 24 1.96 -22.10 32.16
C GLY A 24 3.35 -22.60 32.57
N GLY A 25 4.21 -21.65 32.92
CA GLY A 25 5.52 -21.90 33.53
C GLY A 25 6.69 -21.69 32.58
N VAL A 26 6.97 -20.42 32.23
CA VAL A 26 8.10 -19.95 31.42
C VAL A 26 8.02 -20.29 29.90
N ALA A 27 7.84 -19.26 29.08
CA ALA A 27 8.41 -19.15 27.72
C ALA A 27 7.85 -19.94 26.51
N ASP A 28 6.55 -20.18 26.38
CA ASP A 28 6.03 -20.73 25.11
C ASP A 28 5.18 -19.74 24.34
N GLY A 29 5.86 -18.80 23.67
CA GLY A 29 5.28 -17.82 22.74
C GLY A 29 4.64 -18.42 21.48
N TRP A 30 4.05 -19.62 21.56
CA TRP A 30 3.45 -20.31 20.43
C TRP A 30 1.97 -19.97 20.27
N SER A 31 1.55 -19.80 19.02
CA SER A 31 0.18 -19.51 18.62
C SER A 31 -0.24 -20.47 17.52
N LEU A 32 -1.46 -20.99 17.58
CA LEU A 32 -2.03 -21.81 16.51
C LEU A 32 -3.24 -21.09 15.91
N TYR A 33 -3.36 -21.12 14.60
CA TYR A 33 -4.51 -20.55 13.92
C TYR A 33 -4.95 -21.44 12.78
N GLY A 34 -6.23 -21.36 12.44
CA GLY A 34 -6.77 -22.06 11.31
C GLY A 34 -8.12 -21.51 10.90
N GLY A 35 -8.54 -21.88 9.70
CA GLY A 35 -9.83 -21.49 9.17
C GLY A 35 -10.21 -22.34 7.97
N ALA A 36 -11.49 -22.33 7.65
CA ALA A 36 -12.01 -22.99 6.47
C ALA A 36 -13.04 -22.10 5.78
N LEU A 37 -13.02 -22.16 4.45
CA LEU A 37 -13.99 -21.54 3.57
C LEU A 37 -14.70 -22.66 2.81
N ALA A 38 -16.02 -22.60 2.74
CA ALA A 38 -16.81 -23.56 1.99
C ALA A 38 -17.93 -22.87 1.21
N ASP A 39 -18.00 -23.22 -0.06
CA ASP A 39 -19.09 -22.99 -0.98
C ASP A 39 -19.36 -24.27 -1.79
N LYS A 40 -20.43 -24.28 -2.58
CA LYS A 40 -20.89 -25.46 -3.32
C LYS A 40 -19.82 -26.06 -4.25
N HIS A 41 -18.95 -25.23 -4.83
CA HIS A 41 -17.92 -25.62 -5.79
C HIS A 41 -16.50 -25.20 -5.37
N TYR A 42 -16.33 -24.68 -4.15
CA TYR A 42 -15.07 -24.22 -3.61
C TYR A 42 -14.93 -24.64 -2.14
N GLN A 43 -13.84 -25.30 -1.79
CA GLN A 43 -13.52 -25.65 -0.41
C GLN A 43 -12.06 -25.28 -0.14
N SER A 44 -11.78 -24.63 0.97
CA SER A 44 -10.42 -24.35 1.39
C SER A 44 -10.29 -24.51 2.89
N ALA A 45 -9.15 -25.05 3.33
CA ALA A 45 -8.79 -25.18 4.72
C ALA A 45 -7.35 -24.71 4.92
N ALA A 46 -7.14 -23.90 5.96
CA ALA A 46 -5.84 -23.38 6.34
C ALA A 46 -5.53 -23.74 7.79
N MET A 47 -4.27 -24.06 8.05
CA MET A 47 -3.73 -24.21 9.39
C MET A 47 -2.35 -23.57 9.47
N GLY A 48 -2.05 -22.94 10.60
CA GLY A 48 -0.79 -22.23 10.80
C GLY A 48 -0.36 -22.24 12.26
N VAL A 49 0.94 -22.06 12.42
CA VAL A 49 1.61 -21.95 13.71
C VAL A 49 2.52 -20.73 13.70
N GLY A 50 2.45 -19.93 14.76
CA GLY A 50 3.32 -18.80 15.03
C GLY A 50 4.13 -19.04 16.28
N ARG A 51 5.32 -18.45 16.35
CA ARG A 51 6.15 -18.39 17.54
C ARG A 51 6.71 -16.98 17.70
N ASP A 52 6.41 -16.38 18.84
CA ASP A 52 7.09 -15.21 19.38
C ASP A 52 8.46 -15.64 19.93
N LEU A 53 9.52 -15.04 19.38
CA LEU A 53 10.92 -15.24 19.73
C LEU A 53 11.43 -14.09 20.61
N ALA A 54 10.53 -13.33 21.22
CA ALA A 54 10.79 -12.16 22.05
C ALA A 54 11.66 -11.13 21.31
N GLN A 55 12.88 -10.85 21.79
CA GLN A 55 13.80 -9.88 21.20
C GLN A 55 14.20 -10.16 19.73
N PHE A 56 13.97 -11.38 19.26
CA PHE A 56 14.25 -11.78 17.88
C PHE A 56 13.04 -11.64 16.96
N GLY A 57 11.90 -11.12 17.42
CA GLY A 57 10.68 -10.96 16.62
C GLY A 57 9.76 -12.19 16.69
N ALA A 58 8.87 -12.34 15.73
CA ALA A 58 7.92 -13.44 15.63
C ALA A 58 8.00 -14.09 14.24
N LEU A 59 7.91 -15.42 14.20
CA LEU A 59 7.90 -16.22 12.99
C LEU A 59 6.60 -17.01 12.90
N ALA A 60 5.99 -17.07 11.73
CA ALA A 60 4.80 -17.87 11.48
C ALA A 60 4.91 -18.66 10.18
N PHE A 61 4.30 -19.85 10.19
CA PHE A 61 4.19 -20.74 9.05
C PHE A 61 2.74 -21.20 8.91
N ASP A 62 2.18 -21.12 7.71
CA ASP A 62 0.86 -21.66 7.40
C ASP A 62 0.82 -22.42 6.08
N VAL A 63 -0.11 -23.37 6.05
CA VAL A 63 -0.45 -24.17 4.88
C VAL A 63 -1.94 -24.01 4.63
N THR A 64 -2.29 -23.67 3.39
CA THR A 64 -3.67 -23.58 2.92
C THR A 64 -3.87 -24.55 1.78
N HIS A 65 -4.84 -25.44 1.91
CA HIS A 65 -5.29 -26.32 0.84
C HIS A 65 -6.57 -25.77 0.21
N SER A 66 -6.70 -25.90 -1.11
CA SER A 66 -7.91 -25.56 -1.85
C SER A 66 -8.32 -26.72 -2.77
N HIS A 67 -9.61 -27.04 -2.73
CA HIS A 67 -10.29 -27.92 -3.66
C HIS A 67 -11.37 -27.12 -4.40
N VAL A 68 -11.25 -27.04 -5.72
CA VAL A 68 -12.16 -26.25 -6.57
C VAL A 68 -12.70 -27.13 -7.67
N ASN A 69 -14.00 -27.00 -7.96
CA ASN A 69 -14.64 -27.64 -9.11
C ASN A 69 -15.14 -26.57 -10.09
N LEU A 70 -14.47 -26.46 -11.24
CA LEU A 70 -14.82 -25.52 -12.30
C LEU A 70 -15.79 -26.20 -13.27
N ASP A 71 -17.07 -25.83 -13.16
CA ASP A 71 -18.16 -26.42 -13.95
C ASP A 71 -18.19 -25.94 -15.42
N HIS A 72 -17.55 -24.80 -15.71
CA HIS A 72 -17.47 -24.19 -17.04
C HIS A 72 -16.00 -24.07 -17.49
N ASP A 73 -15.81 -23.85 -18.78
CA ASP A 73 -14.48 -23.60 -19.33
C ASP A 73 -14.01 -22.22 -18.86
N SER A 74 -12.90 -22.18 -18.12
CA SER A 74 -12.33 -20.96 -17.55
C SER A 74 -10.89 -20.78 -18.04
N ALA A 75 -10.28 -19.63 -17.75
CA ALA A 75 -8.86 -19.42 -18.01
C ALA A 75 -7.93 -20.46 -17.33
N TYR A 76 -8.43 -21.14 -16.28
CA TYR A 76 -7.73 -22.20 -15.56
C TYR A 76 -8.12 -23.61 -16.05
N GLY A 77 -8.83 -23.70 -17.18
CA GLY A 77 -9.40 -24.92 -17.74
C GLY A 77 -10.73 -25.31 -17.09
N LYS A 78 -11.11 -26.57 -17.29
CA LYS A 78 -12.33 -27.19 -16.76
C LYS A 78 -11.96 -28.40 -15.89
N GLY A 79 -12.67 -28.58 -14.78
CA GLY A 79 -12.53 -29.76 -13.93
C GLY A 79 -12.16 -29.45 -12.49
N LYS A 80 -11.60 -30.45 -11.80
CA LYS A 80 -11.22 -30.35 -10.39
C LYS A 80 -9.77 -29.88 -10.27
N LEU A 81 -9.56 -28.86 -9.46
CA LEU A 81 -8.25 -28.33 -9.11
C LEU A 81 -8.02 -28.52 -7.61
N ASP A 82 -6.90 -29.17 -7.30
CA ASP A 82 -6.43 -29.45 -5.95
C ASP A 82 -5.02 -28.91 -5.80
N GLY A 83 -4.81 -28.01 -4.84
CA GLY A 83 -3.48 -27.43 -4.63
C GLY A 83 -3.28 -26.84 -3.25
N ASN A 84 -2.02 -26.64 -2.92
CA ASN A 84 -1.56 -26.11 -1.64
C ASN A 84 -0.83 -24.77 -1.80
N SER A 85 -0.96 -23.92 -0.80
CA SER A 85 -0.17 -22.71 -0.61
C SER A 85 0.55 -22.77 0.74
N PHE A 86 1.84 -22.49 0.73
CA PHE A 86 2.72 -22.49 1.89
C PHE A 86 3.22 -21.07 2.11
N ARG A 87 3.10 -20.57 3.33
CA ARG A 87 3.56 -19.22 3.68
C ARG A 87 4.46 -19.27 4.90
N VAL A 88 5.58 -18.59 4.80
CA VAL A 88 6.46 -18.25 5.94
C VAL A 88 6.42 -16.74 6.10
N SER A 89 6.28 -16.26 7.32
CA SER A 89 6.35 -14.84 7.63
C SER A 89 7.16 -14.58 8.88
N TYR A 90 7.89 -13.48 8.88
CA TYR A 90 8.68 -13.00 9.98
C TYR A 90 8.37 -11.53 10.20
N ALA A 91 8.12 -11.15 11.45
CA ALA A 91 7.89 -9.79 11.85
C ALA A 91 8.78 -9.45 13.05
N LYS A 92 9.41 -8.27 13.06
CA LYS A 92 10.13 -7.79 14.23
C LYS A 92 9.83 -6.33 14.51
N ASP A 93 9.53 -6.05 15.76
CA ASP A 93 9.43 -4.71 16.31
C ASP A 93 10.71 -4.33 17.06
N PHE A 94 11.11 -3.06 16.95
CA PHE A 94 12.32 -2.52 17.57
C PHE A 94 11.93 -1.40 18.53
N ASP A 95 11.51 -1.78 19.73
CA ASP A 95 11.03 -0.85 20.76
C ASP A 95 12.09 0.18 21.17
N GLU A 96 13.37 -0.21 21.24
CA GLU A 96 14.49 0.65 21.66
C GLU A 96 14.79 1.79 20.66
N LEU A 97 14.34 1.67 19.41
CA LEU A 97 14.62 2.64 18.35
C LEU A 97 13.39 3.47 17.95
N ASN A 98 12.30 3.45 18.73
CA ASN A 98 11.01 4.09 18.37
C ASN A 98 10.57 3.74 16.93
N SER A 99 10.91 2.53 16.47
CA SER A 99 10.80 2.12 15.06
C SER A 99 9.99 0.83 14.97
N ARG A 100 9.10 0.76 13.98
CA ARG A 100 7.97 -0.16 13.99
C ARG A 100 7.96 -1.07 12.74
N VAL A 101 7.79 -2.37 12.99
CA VAL A 101 7.51 -3.47 12.06
C VAL A 101 8.43 -3.57 10.84
N THR A 102 9.45 -4.43 10.97
CA THR A 102 10.05 -5.10 9.80
C THR A 102 9.28 -6.37 9.51
N PHE A 103 8.76 -6.52 8.30
CA PHE A 103 8.04 -7.71 7.84
C PHE A 103 8.77 -8.33 6.66
N ALA A 104 9.02 -9.64 6.72
CA ALA A 104 9.46 -10.44 5.59
C ALA A 104 8.52 -11.62 5.41
N GLY A 105 7.98 -11.78 4.20
CA GLY A 105 7.04 -12.85 3.87
C GLY A 105 7.48 -13.57 2.61
N TYR A 106 7.37 -14.89 2.64
CA TYR A 106 7.49 -15.75 1.46
C TYR A 106 6.25 -16.62 1.37
N ARG A 107 5.65 -16.70 0.18
CA ARG A 107 4.55 -17.61 -0.12
C ARG A 107 4.87 -18.36 -1.40
N PHE A 108 4.71 -19.67 -1.38
CA PHE A 108 4.72 -20.53 -2.56
C PHE A 108 3.34 -21.16 -2.73
N SER A 109 2.80 -21.16 -3.95
CA SER A 109 1.54 -21.81 -4.27
C SER A 109 1.73 -22.77 -5.44
N GLU A 110 1.18 -23.98 -5.28
CA GLU A 110 1.13 -24.97 -6.35
C GLU A 110 0.25 -24.47 -7.50
N LYS A 111 0.52 -24.92 -8.73
CA LYS A 111 -0.20 -24.49 -9.93
C LYS A 111 -1.72 -24.69 -9.87
N ASN A 112 -2.19 -25.65 -9.08
CA ASN A 112 -3.62 -25.95 -8.96
C ASN A 112 -4.25 -25.30 -7.71
N PHE A 113 -3.48 -24.55 -6.93
CA PHE A 113 -4.01 -23.80 -5.80
C PHE A 113 -4.82 -22.61 -6.31
N MET A 114 -5.96 -22.36 -5.68
CA MET A 114 -6.84 -21.25 -6.05
C MET A 114 -7.45 -20.64 -4.81
N THR A 115 -7.30 -19.32 -4.67
CA THR A 115 -7.99 -18.52 -3.68
C THR A 115 -9.45 -18.36 -4.04
N MET A 116 -10.29 -18.01 -3.05
CA MET A 116 -11.70 -17.74 -3.29
C MET A 116 -11.91 -16.61 -4.31
N SER A 117 -11.08 -15.57 -4.26
CA SER A 117 -11.13 -14.46 -5.22
C SER A 117 -10.85 -14.94 -6.64
N GLU A 118 -9.80 -15.75 -6.85
CA GLU A 118 -9.49 -16.33 -8.16
C GLU A 118 -10.61 -17.26 -8.66
N TYR A 119 -11.26 -18.02 -7.76
CA TYR A 119 -12.43 -18.84 -8.12
C TYR A 119 -13.62 -17.99 -8.58
N LEU A 120 -13.94 -16.91 -7.84
CA LEU A 120 -15.03 -16.01 -8.19
C LEU A 120 -14.78 -15.28 -9.50
N ASP A 121 -13.52 -14.88 -9.75
CA ASP A 121 -13.08 -14.26 -11.00
C ASP A 121 -13.12 -15.26 -12.16
N ALA A 122 -12.68 -16.51 -11.96
CA ALA A 122 -12.72 -17.57 -12.97
C ALA A 122 -14.16 -17.94 -13.39
N ASN A 123 -15.13 -17.79 -12.48
CA ASN A 123 -16.54 -18.04 -12.77
C ASN A 123 -17.25 -16.84 -13.45
N GLN A 124 -16.59 -15.69 -13.56
CA GLN A 124 -17.05 -14.51 -14.28
C GLN A 124 -16.23 -14.37 -15.56
N SER A 125 -16.75 -14.87 -16.68
CA SER A 125 -16.08 -15.06 -17.98
C SER A 125 -15.30 -13.83 -18.49
N ASP A 126 -15.70 -12.62 -18.10
CA ASP A 126 -15.14 -11.34 -18.55
C ASP A 126 -14.13 -10.73 -17.55
N MET A 127 -13.91 -11.37 -16.39
CA MET A 127 -13.12 -10.85 -15.26
C MET A 127 -12.03 -11.80 -14.78
N ALA A 128 -11.61 -12.77 -15.60
CA ALA A 128 -10.48 -13.63 -15.28
C ALA A 128 -9.20 -12.77 -15.18
N ARG A 129 -8.92 -12.23 -13.99
CA ARG A 129 -7.63 -11.63 -13.65
C ARG A 129 -6.64 -12.78 -13.60
N THR A 130 -6.06 -13.09 -14.75
CA THR A 130 -5.13 -14.19 -14.95
C THR A 130 -3.82 -13.87 -14.25
N GLY A 131 -3.55 -14.59 -13.17
CA GLY A 131 -2.28 -14.51 -12.47
C GLY A 131 -2.21 -15.62 -11.46
N ASN A 132 -1.87 -16.83 -11.92
CA ASN A 132 -1.67 -17.97 -11.06
C ASN A 132 -0.36 -17.79 -10.28
N ASP A 133 -0.46 -17.17 -9.10
CA ASP A 133 0.68 -16.84 -8.25
C ASP A 133 1.50 -18.12 -7.96
N LYS A 134 2.79 -18.10 -8.29
CA LYS A 134 3.72 -19.20 -8.00
C LYS A 134 4.51 -18.90 -6.74
N GLU A 135 5.27 -17.81 -6.74
CA GLU A 135 6.02 -17.35 -5.57
C GLU A 135 5.72 -15.88 -5.31
N MET A 136 5.65 -15.50 -4.03
CA MET A 136 5.51 -14.12 -3.60
C MET A 136 6.46 -13.86 -2.45
N TYR A 137 7.37 -12.92 -2.67
CA TYR A 137 8.30 -12.38 -1.69
C TYR A 137 7.86 -10.97 -1.35
N THR A 138 7.81 -10.63 -0.07
CA THR A 138 7.53 -9.26 0.36
C THR A 138 8.40 -8.88 1.53
N ILE A 139 8.93 -7.66 1.48
CA ILE A 139 9.76 -7.07 2.51
C ILE A 139 9.22 -5.68 2.78
N THR A 140 8.92 -5.38 4.04
CA THR A 140 8.61 -4.03 4.51
C THR A 140 9.57 -3.70 5.64
N TYR A 141 10.25 -2.58 5.54
CA TYR A 141 11.18 -2.10 6.54
C TYR A 141 10.92 -0.61 6.77
N ASN A 142 10.68 -0.23 8.01
CA ASN A 142 10.47 1.15 8.41
C ASN A 142 11.28 1.44 9.66
N GLN A 143 12.24 2.35 9.55
CA GLN A 143 13.18 2.66 10.61
C GLN A 143 13.38 4.16 10.72
N ASN A 144 13.14 4.68 11.92
CA ASN A 144 13.45 6.05 12.31
C ASN A 144 14.66 6.05 13.25
N PHE A 145 15.72 6.72 12.83
CA PHE A 145 16.90 6.98 13.64
C PHE A 145 16.81 8.39 14.22
N ALA A 146 16.06 8.54 15.31
CA ALA A 146 15.79 9.85 15.92
C ALA A 146 17.07 10.63 16.25
N ALA A 147 18.09 9.96 16.78
CA ALA A 147 19.38 10.58 17.13
C ALA A 147 20.15 11.12 15.91
N ALA A 148 19.96 10.51 14.74
CA ALA A 148 20.59 10.93 13.48
C ALA A 148 19.67 11.82 12.64
N GLY A 149 18.41 12.01 13.04
CA GLY A 149 17.40 12.68 12.22
C GLY A 149 17.17 11.97 10.88
N VAL A 150 17.28 10.64 10.81
CA VAL A 150 17.13 9.89 9.55
C VAL A 150 15.90 8.99 9.64
N SER A 151 15.15 8.88 8.54
CA SER A 151 14.06 7.90 8.39
C SER A 151 14.25 7.14 7.09
N ILE A 152 14.13 5.82 7.15
CA ILE A 152 14.25 4.92 6.03
C ILE A 152 12.98 4.08 5.95
N TYR A 153 12.40 4.04 4.76
CA TYR A 153 11.27 3.20 4.44
C TYR A 153 11.57 2.41 3.17
N LEU A 154 11.28 1.12 3.22
CA LEU A 154 11.39 0.20 2.10
C LEU A 154 10.14 -0.67 2.08
N ASN A 155 9.52 -0.75 0.92
CA ASN A 155 8.53 -1.76 0.59
C ASN A 155 8.97 -2.43 -0.71
N TYR A 156 9.13 -3.74 -0.70
CA TYR A 156 9.52 -4.54 -1.84
C TYR A 156 8.56 -5.71 -1.95
N SER A 157 8.12 -6.00 -3.17
CA SER A 157 7.35 -7.19 -3.48
C SER A 157 7.82 -7.76 -4.82
N HIS A 158 8.14 -9.04 -4.83
CA HIS A 158 8.48 -9.77 -6.04
C HIS A 158 7.55 -10.97 -6.14
N ARG A 159 6.97 -11.15 -7.32
CA ARG A 159 5.97 -12.18 -7.54
C ARG A 159 6.24 -12.89 -8.86
N THR A 160 6.27 -14.20 -8.84
CA THR A 160 6.34 -15.03 -10.04
C THR A 160 5.00 -15.72 -10.25
N TYR A 161 4.73 -16.11 -11.49
CA TYR A 161 3.47 -16.75 -11.86
C TYR A 161 3.75 -18.02 -12.65
N TRP A 162 2.76 -18.91 -12.72
CA TRP A 162 2.84 -20.12 -13.55
C TRP A 162 2.55 -19.87 -15.03
N ASP A 163 1.86 -18.76 -15.34
CA ASP A 163 1.22 -18.49 -16.62
C ASP A 163 1.56 -17.13 -17.23
N ARG A 164 2.34 -16.30 -16.52
CA ARG A 164 2.76 -14.97 -17.00
C ARG A 164 4.14 -14.56 -16.45
N PRO A 165 4.76 -13.51 -17.00
CA PRO A 165 6.04 -13.01 -16.52
C PRO A 165 6.01 -12.58 -15.06
N GLU A 166 7.18 -12.62 -14.43
CA GLU A 166 7.37 -12.14 -13.06
C GLU A 166 7.12 -10.62 -12.95
N GLN A 167 6.70 -10.19 -11.76
CA GLN A 167 6.38 -8.80 -11.47
C GLN A 167 7.16 -8.35 -10.24
N THR A 168 7.88 -7.22 -10.35
CA THR A 168 8.63 -6.65 -9.23
C THR A 168 8.22 -5.21 -8.97
N ASN A 169 7.74 -4.96 -7.76
CA ASN A 169 7.41 -3.62 -7.27
C ASN A 169 8.30 -3.26 -6.09
N TYR A 170 8.74 -2.01 -6.03
CA TYR A 170 9.41 -1.47 -4.85
C TYR A 170 9.13 0.00 -4.65
N ASN A 171 9.21 0.43 -3.39
CA ASN A 171 9.14 1.82 -2.96
C ASN A 171 10.18 2.01 -1.84
N LEU A 172 11.16 2.87 -2.10
CA LEU A 172 12.27 3.18 -1.22
C LEU A 172 12.22 4.66 -0.90
N MET A 173 12.04 5.03 0.36
CA MET A 173 12.08 6.42 0.81
C MET A 173 13.18 6.61 1.85
N PHE A 174 14.04 7.58 1.61
CA PHE A 174 15.04 8.06 2.55
C PHE A 174 14.72 9.51 2.90
N SER A 175 14.61 9.82 4.18
CA SER A 175 14.39 11.19 4.66
C SER A 175 15.44 11.55 5.70
N HIS A 176 15.97 12.76 5.63
CA HIS A 176 16.90 13.31 6.60
C HIS A 176 16.44 14.68 7.07
N TYR A 177 16.35 14.83 8.38
CA TYR A 177 16.01 16.03 9.11
C TYR A 177 17.26 16.59 9.77
N PHE A 178 17.55 17.85 9.52
CA PHE A 178 18.75 18.50 10.03
C PHE A 178 18.52 19.97 10.32
N ASN A 179 19.45 20.55 11.08
CA ASN A 179 19.48 21.97 11.40
C ASN A 179 20.70 22.59 10.71
N MET A 180 20.54 23.78 10.13
CA MET A 180 21.63 24.52 9.49
C MET A 180 21.65 25.96 10.01
N GLY A 181 22.66 26.27 10.84
CA GLY A 181 22.78 27.59 11.47
C GLY A 181 21.59 27.91 12.37
N SER A 182 20.90 29.01 12.07
CA SER A 182 19.68 29.42 12.78
C SER A 182 18.41 28.72 12.29
N ILE A 183 18.45 28.08 11.11
CA ILE A 183 17.30 27.38 10.53
C ILE A 183 17.21 25.99 11.13
N ARG A 184 16.07 25.68 11.75
CA ARG A 184 15.80 24.40 12.38
C ARG A 184 14.78 23.61 11.56
N ASN A 185 14.80 22.28 11.71
CA ASN A 185 13.82 21.36 11.13
C ASN A 185 13.77 21.39 9.59
N MET A 186 14.93 21.52 8.93
CA MET A 186 15.03 21.30 7.49
C MET A 186 14.86 19.81 7.20
N SER A 187 14.26 19.48 6.06
CA SER A 187 14.14 18.09 5.62
C SER A 187 14.48 17.91 4.15
N ILE A 188 15.16 16.82 3.83
CA ILE A 188 15.34 16.31 2.47
C ILE A 188 14.84 14.87 2.43
N SER A 189 13.99 14.54 1.46
CA SER A 189 13.50 13.19 1.25
C SER A 189 13.63 12.79 -0.22
N VAL A 190 14.14 11.59 -0.46
CA VAL A 190 14.24 10.98 -1.78
C VAL A 190 13.43 9.69 -1.75
N THR A 191 12.51 9.54 -2.70
CA THR A 191 11.70 8.34 -2.88
C THR A 191 11.98 7.75 -4.25
N GLY A 192 12.49 6.53 -4.35
CA GLY A 192 12.60 5.77 -5.58
C GLY A 192 11.52 4.71 -5.64
N TYR A 193 10.83 4.59 -6.77
CA TYR A 193 9.80 3.59 -6.95
C TYR A 193 9.92 2.86 -8.28
N ARG A 194 9.41 1.63 -8.29
CA ARG A 194 9.08 0.87 -9.48
C ARG A 194 7.75 0.20 -9.25
N TYR A 195 6.84 0.37 -10.18
CA TYR A 195 5.58 -0.34 -10.23
C TYR A 195 5.44 -1.00 -11.60
N GLU A 196 5.16 -2.29 -11.59
CA GLU A 196 5.04 -3.11 -12.78
C GLU A 196 3.63 -3.65 -12.87
N TYR A 197 2.99 -3.45 -14.02
CA TYR A 197 1.65 -3.93 -14.31
C TYR A 197 1.57 -4.31 -15.78
N ASP A 198 1.16 -5.55 -16.06
CA ASP A 198 0.93 -6.05 -17.42
C ASP A 198 2.14 -5.80 -18.35
N ASP A 199 3.31 -6.30 -17.92
CA ASP A 199 4.63 -6.18 -18.56
C ASP A 199 5.15 -4.73 -18.77
N ASN A 200 4.43 -3.73 -18.29
CA ASN A 200 4.86 -2.33 -18.30
C ASN A 200 5.34 -1.92 -16.93
N ALA A 201 6.58 -1.48 -16.86
CA ALA A 201 7.18 -1.00 -15.63
C ALA A 201 7.31 0.52 -15.65
N ASP A 202 6.58 1.17 -14.75
CA ASP A 202 6.78 2.57 -14.40
C ASP A 202 7.83 2.66 -13.28
N LYS A 203 8.86 3.47 -13.48
CA LYS A 203 9.93 3.71 -12.51
C LYS A 203 10.18 5.20 -12.42
N GLY A 204 10.42 5.67 -11.21
CA GLY A 204 10.70 7.08 -10.99
C GLY A 204 11.39 7.34 -9.67
N MET A 205 11.77 8.59 -9.52
CA MET A 205 12.36 9.14 -8.32
C MET A 205 11.68 10.47 -8.02
N TYR A 206 11.37 10.68 -6.76
CA TYR A 206 10.81 11.89 -6.21
C TYR A 206 11.78 12.47 -5.20
N LEU A 207 12.16 13.72 -5.38
CA LEU A 207 12.96 14.50 -4.44
C LEU A 207 12.06 15.57 -3.83
N SER A 208 11.99 15.63 -2.50
CA SER A 208 11.33 16.71 -1.78
C SER A 208 12.30 17.32 -0.78
N MET A 209 12.34 18.65 -0.74
CA MET A 209 13.09 19.43 0.22
C MET A 209 12.14 20.43 0.89
N SER A 210 12.28 20.60 2.20
CA SER A 210 11.49 21.57 2.97
C SER A 210 12.42 22.40 3.85
N ILE A 211 12.29 23.71 3.73
CA ILE A 211 13.12 24.70 4.43
C ILE A 211 12.17 25.68 5.12
N PRO A 212 12.07 25.62 6.46
CA PRO A 212 11.37 26.63 7.23
C PRO A 212 12.05 27.99 7.05
N TRP A 213 11.36 28.93 6.40
CA TRP A 213 11.90 30.26 6.09
C TRP A 213 11.66 31.25 7.23
N SER A 214 10.57 31.05 7.99
CA SER A 214 10.29 31.73 9.26
C SER A 214 9.43 30.83 10.15
N ASP A 215 9.11 31.28 11.37
CA ASP A 215 8.21 30.55 12.28
C ASP A 215 6.80 30.29 11.69
N SER A 216 6.44 31.00 10.62
CA SER A 216 5.15 30.89 9.95
C SER A 216 5.24 30.68 8.45
N SER A 217 6.43 30.40 7.89
CA SER A 217 6.58 30.16 6.45
C SER A 217 7.58 29.07 6.10
N THR A 218 7.34 28.37 5.00
CA THR A 218 8.15 27.25 4.55
C THR A 218 8.30 27.29 3.04
N VAL A 219 9.52 27.14 2.56
CA VAL A 219 9.82 26.96 1.14
C VAL A 219 10.01 25.46 0.91
N THR A 220 9.30 24.93 -0.07
CA THR A 220 9.42 23.53 -0.48
C THR A 220 9.93 23.43 -1.91
N TYR A 221 10.72 22.42 -2.20
CA TYR A 221 11.07 22.04 -3.57
C TYR A 221 10.67 20.59 -3.76
N ASN A 222 9.93 20.30 -4.83
CA ASN A 222 9.52 18.96 -5.18
C ASN A 222 9.92 18.70 -6.64
N GLY A 223 10.61 17.60 -6.91
CA GLY A 223 10.95 17.17 -8.26
C GLY A 223 10.58 15.71 -8.46
N SER A 224 9.95 15.38 -9.58
CA SER A 224 9.67 14.01 -10.00
C SER A 224 10.37 13.73 -11.33
N TYR A 225 11.07 12.60 -11.42
CA TYR A 225 11.77 12.17 -12.62
C TYR A 225 11.51 10.69 -12.85
N GLY A 226 11.16 10.26 -14.06
CA GLY A 226 10.78 8.86 -14.27
C GLY A 226 10.37 8.51 -15.70
N SER A 227 9.63 7.42 -15.85
CA SER A 227 9.06 6.99 -17.15
C SER A 227 7.92 7.85 -17.65
N GLY A 228 7.34 8.70 -16.80
CA GLY A 228 6.35 9.71 -17.17
C GLY A 228 6.97 11.10 -17.38
N SER A 229 6.19 12.13 -17.06
CA SER A 229 6.62 13.52 -17.12
C SER A 229 7.63 13.87 -16.03
N ASP A 230 8.75 14.45 -16.43
CA ASP A 230 9.65 15.12 -15.49
C ASP A 230 8.98 16.40 -15.02
N SER A 231 8.94 16.62 -13.70
CA SER A 231 8.40 17.83 -13.11
C SER A 231 9.30 18.38 -12.02
N SER A 232 9.29 19.71 -11.87
CA SER A 232 10.00 20.43 -10.83
C SER A 232 9.14 21.59 -10.37
N GLN A 233 8.94 21.71 -9.07
CA GLN A 233 8.01 22.67 -8.48
C GLN A 233 8.60 23.24 -7.20
N VAL A 234 8.55 24.57 -7.08
CA VAL A 234 8.89 25.30 -5.87
C VAL A 234 7.59 25.81 -5.25
N GLY A 235 7.42 25.53 -3.97
CA GLY A 235 6.29 25.96 -3.16
C GLY A 235 6.70 26.96 -2.10
N TYR A 236 5.82 27.93 -1.83
CA TYR A 236 5.90 28.81 -0.69
C TYR A 236 4.61 28.70 0.11
N PHE A 237 4.73 28.16 1.31
CA PHE A 237 3.65 28.09 2.29
C PHE A 237 3.83 29.21 3.32
N LYS A 238 2.73 29.87 3.68
CA LYS A 238 2.71 30.83 4.78
C LYS A 238 1.43 30.72 5.58
N ARG A 239 1.59 30.60 6.89
CA ARG A 239 0.55 30.80 7.88
C ARG A 239 0.48 32.29 8.22
N VAL A 240 -0.65 32.92 7.93
CA VAL A 240 -0.89 34.34 8.20
C VAL A 240 -1.27 34.54 9.67
N ASP A 241 -2.14 33.65 10.17
CA ASP A 241 -2.59 33.60 11.56
C ASP A 241 -3.01 32.17 11.92
N ASP A 242 -3.66 31.99 13.08
CA ASP A 242 -4.02 30.65 13.53
C ASP A 242 -5.05 29.94 12.66
N ALA A 243 -5.90 30.70 11.96
CA ALA A 243 -7.01 30.22 11.14
C ALA A 243 -6.71 30.29 9.63
N THR A 244 -5.72 31.09 9.22
CA THR A 244 -5.49 31.43 7.81
C THR A 244 -4.11 31.02 7.33
N HIS A 245 -4.06 30.25 6.24
CA HIS A 245 -2.83 29.93 5.55
C HIS A 245 -3.02 29.93 4.04
N TYR A 246 -1.94 30.20 3.32
CA TYR A 246 -1.92 30.06 1.87
C TYR A 246 -0.66 29.36 1.41
N GLN A 247 -0.75 28.75 0.24
CA GLN A 247 0.38 28.18 -0.46
C GLN A 247 0.31 28.62 -1.91
N VAL A 248 1.47 28.96 -2.47
CA VAL A 248 1.65 29.18 -3.90
C VAL A 248 2.75 28.27 -4.35
N ASN A 249 2.51 27.53 -5.42
CA ASN A 249 3.50 26.69 -6.05
C ASN A 249 3.67 27.11 -7.51
N VAL A 250 4.92 27.11 -7.96
CA VAL A 250 5.31 27.40 -9.33
C VAL A 250 6.21 26.27 -9.79
N GLY A 251 5.91 25.68 -10.92
CA GLY A 251 6.66 24.55 -11.44
C GLY A 251 6.69 24.47 -12.94
N THR A 252 7.34 23.42 -13.41
CA THR A 252 7.32 22.99 -14.79
C THR A 252 7.12 21.49 -14.85
N SER A 253 6.36 21.03 -15.83
CA SER A 253 6.17 19.62 -16.16
C SER A 253 6.30 19.47 -17.66
N GLU A 254 7.15 18.58 -18.16
CA GLU A 254 7.39 18.39 -19.61
C GLU A 254 7.58 19.70 -20.39
N GLN A 255 8.33 20.66 -19.82
CA GLN A 255 8.59 22.00 -20.41
C GLN A 255 7.40 22.97 -20.40
N HIS A 256 6.26 22.60 -19.83
CA HIS A 256 5.09 23.48 -19.65
C HIS A 256 5.15 24.09 -18.26
N GLY A 257 4.97 25.40 -18.15
CA GLY A 257 4.90 26.08 -16.86
C GLY A 257 3.57 25.82 -16.16
N SER A 258 3.63 25.59 -14.86
CA SER A 258 2.44 25.50 -14.00
C SER A 258 2.54 26.46 -12.81
N VAL A 259 1.39 27.00 -12.43
CA VAL A 259 1.23 27.80 -11.22
C VAL A 259 -0.06 27.37 -10.55
N ASP A 260 0.03 26.98 -9.29
CA ASP A 260 -1.12 26.65 -8.46
C ASP A 260 -1.03 27.38 -7.14
N GLY A 261 -2.18 27.68 -6.55
CA GLY A 261 -2.24 28.30 -5.25
C GLY A 261 -3.55 28.02 -4.57
N TYR A 262 -3.51 27.92 -3.24
CA TYR A 262 -4.70 27.84 -2.43
C TYR A 262 -4.59 28.72 -1.20
N LEU A 263 -5.74 29.22 -0.74
CA LEU A 263 -5.94 29.94 0.50
C LEU A 263 -6.98 29.17 1.30
N SER A 264 -6.66 28.84 2.54
CA SER A 264 -7.57 28.19 3.47
C SER A 264 -7.78 29.09 4.68
N HIS A 265 -9.04 29.28 5.07
CA HIS A 265 -9.45 30.04 6.25
C HIS A 265 -10.45 29.23 7.08
N ASP A 266 -10.03 28.84 8.28
CA ASP A 266 -10.85 28.16 9.28
C ASP A 266 -11.66 29.19 10.08
N GLY A 267 -12.79 29.63 9.53
CA GLY A 267 -13.72 30.51 10.21
C GLY A 267 -14.50 29.81 11.32
N SER A 268 -15.04 30.59 12.26
CA SER A 268 -15.81 30.06 13.40
C SER A 268 -17.14 29.40 13.02
N LEU A 269 -17.69 29.71 11.84
CA LEU A 269 -18.94 29.13 11.33
C LEU A 269 -18.73 28.16 10.16
N ALA A 270 -17.70 28.41 9.35
CA ALA A 270 -17.40 27.64 8.16
C ALA A 270 -15.92 27.76 7.82
N LYS A 271 -15.36 26.67 7.31
CA LYS A 271 -14.09 26.64 6.62
C LYS A 271 -14.27 27.06 5.16
N VAL A 272 -13.38 27.91 4.68
CA VAL A 272 -13.35 28.41 3.30
C VAL A 272 -12.01 28.04 2.66
N ASP A 273 -12.05 27.31 1.55
CA ASP A 273 -10.88 27.01 0.73
C ASP A 273 -11.07 27.63 -0.65
N LEU A 274 -10.13 28.47 -1.07
CA LEU A 274 -10.04 29.03 -2.42
C LEU A 274 -8.85 28.40 -3.11
N SER A 275 -9.00 27.96 -4.36
CA SER A 275 -7.90 27.44 -5.17
C SER A 275 -7.90 28.03 -6.56
N ALA A 276 -6.72 28.22 -7.13
CA ALA A 276 -6.53 28.65 -8.51
C ALA A 276 -5.36 27.87 -9.11
N ASN A 277 -5.54 27.33 -10.32
CA ASN A 277 -4.54 26.53 -11.00
C ASN A 277 -4.42 26.99 -12.46
N TYR A 278 -3.19 27.04 -12.93
CA TYR A 278 -2.83 27.37 -14.30
C TYR A 278 -1.80 26.35 -14.76
N HIS A 279 -2.10 25.63 -15.85
CA HIS A 279 -1.16 24.78 -16.56
C HIS A 279 -1.06 25.28 -18.00
N GLU A 280 0.15 25.64 -18.41
CA GLU A 280 0.43 26.14 -19.76
C GLU A 280 0.01 25.12 -20.82
N GLY A 281 -0.77 25.56 -21.81
CA GLY A 281 -1.21 24.70 -22.91
C GLY A 281 -2.38 23.75 -22.58
N GLU A 282 -2.73 23.54 -21.30
CA GLU A 282 -3.76 22.57 -20.91
C GLU A 282 -5.03 23.23 -20.36
N TYR A 283 -4.97 23.84 -19.18
CA TYR A 283 -6.16 24.34 -18.51
C TYR A 283 -5.90 25.48 -17.53
N ARG A 284 -6.98 26.18 -17.20
CA ARG A 284 -7.05 27.18 -16.15
C ARG A 284 -8.28 26.89 -15.31
N SER A 285 -8.14 26.78 -14.00
CA SER A 285 -9.25 26.50 -13.10
C SER A 285 -9.20 27.38 -11.86
N ALA A 286 -10.37 27.67 -11.31
CA ALA A 286 -10.53 28.30 -10.02
C ALA A 286 -11.67 27.59 -9.28
N GLY A 287 -11.47 27.34 -7.98
CA GLY A 287 -12.37 26.59 -7.14
C GLY A 287 -12.62 27.31 -5.82
N ILE A 288 -13.83 27.13 -5.29
CA ILE A 288 -14.21 27.56 -3.94
C ILE A 288 -14.86 26.36 -3.27
N ALA A 289 -14.37 25.97 -2.10
CA ALA A 289 -15.00 24.97 -1.25
C ALA A 289 -15.38 25.61 0.10
N LEU A 290 -16.61 25.35 0.54
CA LEU A 290 -17.14 25.81 1.80
C LEU A 290 -17.56 24.58 2.61
N GLN A 291 -17.00 24.41 3.80
CA GLN A 291 -17.37 23.34 4.71
C GLN A 291 -17.85 23.94 6.02
N GLY A 292 -19.15 23.85 6.28
CA GLY A 292 -19.76 24.24 7.55
C GLY A 292 -20.39 23.04 8.23
N GLY A 293 -20.33 22.99 9.56
CA GLY A 293 -21.08 22.06 10.38
C GLY A 293 -21.95 22.85 11.36
N GLN A 294 -23.26 22.63 11.35
CA GLN A 294 -24.08 22.99 12.50
C GLN A 294 -23.79 21.99 13.61
N ARG A 295 -23.41 22.48 14.80
CA ARG A 295 -23.34 21.66 16.01
C ARG A 295 -24.74 21.21 16.45
#